data_AF-A0A2H4SGW5-F1
#
_entry.id   AF-A0A2H4SGW5-F1
#
_cell.length_a   1.000
_cell.length_b   1.000
_cell.length_c   1.000
_cell.angle_alpha   90.00
_cell.angle_beta   90.00
_cell.angle_gamma   90.00
#
_symmetry.space_group_name_H-M   'P 1'
#
loop_
_entity.id
_entity.type
_entity.pdbx_description
1 polymer ?
#
loop_
_entity_poly.entity_id
_entity_poly.type
_entity_poly.pdbx_seq_one_letter_code
_entity_poly.pdbx_strand_id
1 'polypeptide(L)'
;MAAANSSYGANRLAAYLAKFSPVPAFPEYTGPYKVGTMDVEVPVTDLPAPSPAPAVADGIETVQYRVFYPAVPESVEKPISWLPAPQRNHVSAYTQFVGINSTLAGVLSFIPRHLHYATIPVHKNAKLLPADTDDHRWPTMIFSHGLGGNRTSYSYIAGSLASHGVVVFCPEHRDGSAAVTYIRLKDQMDRFFTASTRREVPYSRISHTITPEVYEAREDQLRIRLWELGLIHEAIQAMDSGDSFTNLNLSTPSLDQFTDALDVKRPGSIIFAGHSFGAATVYQLLKSTYYADVPEVAAMEKPLFTPAKDSSIRKQITEKNVTMLLDMWCLALLAPNSAPLYNLPLPVYADTSSAPGGTGLLAVESESFFKWTEHLDVKARLLSPDPSTKVVGPQTFETQSGMKHVEPNFFYVVNSAHLSQSDFGILFPFLTKKIFDAEQPERALRLNLRAQLQLLRANGIPVARTYTGDLIDGSHMDKFDVKKKTDPVGPHPTDGIVDDKAIFDRSGSNVVDNWGWIDVIGLGDSGEKDTTKSVAEQVEDGEEVIKGELEPSEQRLPAAVNAAA
;
A
#
# COMPACT_ATOMS: atom_id res chain seq x y z
N MET A 1 12.34 -36.58 -11.80
CA MET A 1 11.38 -36.04 -12.79
C MET A 1 9.93 -36.49 -12.57
N ALA A 2 9.62 -37.68 -12.01
CA ALA A 2 8.23 -38.11 -11.81
C ALA A 2 7.49 -37.42 -10.63
N ALA A 3 8.20 -37.06 -9.54
CA ALA A 3 7.59 -36.44 -8.35
C ALA A 3 7.28 -34.93 -8.47
N ALA A 4 7.96 -34.21 -9.37
CA ALA A 4 7.73 -32.79 -9.62
C ALA A 4 6.49 -32.55 -10.52
N ASN A 5 6.18 -33.49 -11.42
CA ASN A 5 5.00 -33.41 -12.28
C ASN A 5 3.70 -33.76 -11.52
N SER A 6 3.76 -34.58 -10.47
CA SER A 6 2.58 -34.93 -9.66
C SER A 6 2.15 -33.81 -8.73
N SER A 7 3.09 -33.05 -8.14
CA SER A 7 2.76 -31.89 -7.28
C SER A 7 2.17 -30.73 -8.08
N TYR A 8 2.69 -30.47 -9.29
CA TYR A 8 2.20 -29.40 -10.16
C TYR A 8 0.76 -29.67 -10.67
N GLY A 9 0.45 -30.93 -11.00
CA GLY A 9 -0.90 -31.35 -11.39
C GLY A 9 -1.91 -31.31 -10.25
N ALA A 10 -1.49 -31.71 -9.04
CA ALA A 10 -2.33 -31.66 -7.84
C ALA A 10 -2.65 -30.20 -7.42
N ASN A 11 -1.68 -29.29 -7.50
CA ASN A 11 -1.88 -27.87 -7.20
C ASN A 11 -2.84 -27.20 -8.19
N ARG A 12 -2.80 -27.54 -9.48
CA ARG A 12 -3.77 -27.03 -10.48
C ARG A 12 -5.18 -27.56 -10.25
N LEU A 13 -5.33 -28.83 -9.88
CA LEU A 13 -6.63 -29.41 -9.54
C LEU A 13 -7.20 -28.80 -8.25
N ALA A 14 -6.36 -28.60 -7.23
CA ALA A 14 -6.73 -27.93 -6.00
C ALA A 14 -7.14 -26.46 -6.23
N ALA A 15 -6.37 -25.72 -7.03
CA ALA A 15 -6.71 -24.35 -7.43
C ALA A 15 -8.00 -24.29 -8.27
N TYR A 16 -8.25 -25.28 -9.13
CA TYR A 16 -9.49 -25.39 -9.89
C TYR A 16 -10.68 -25.73 -8.99
N LEU A 17 -10.52 -26.65 -8.02
CA LEU A 17 -11.57 -26.99 -7.04
C LEU A 17 -11.83 -25.84 -6.05
N ALA A 18 -10.81 -25.04 -5.71
CA ALA A 18 -10.96 -23.84 -4.90
C ALA A 18 -11.87 -22.79 -5.56
N LYS A 19 -11.93 -22.73 -6.91
CA LYS A 19 -12.91 -21.89 -7.63
C LYS A 19 -14.38 -22.27 -7.37
N PHE A 20 -14.62 -23.48 -6.87
CA PHE A 20 -15.95 -23.96 -6.47
C PHE A 20 -16.13 -23.98 -4.95
N SER A 21 -15.11 -23.58 -4.17
CA SER A 21 -15.20 -23.45 -2.73
C SER A 21 -15.97 -22.18 -2.36
N PRO A 22 -16.90 -22.23 -1.38
CA PRO A 22 -17.55 -21.04 -0.85
C PRO A 22 -16.62 -20.21 0.06
N VAL A 23 -15.47 -20.75 0.46
CA VAL A 23 -14.41 -20.01 1.17
C VAL A 23 -13.50 -19.35 0.13
N PRO A 24 -13.42 -18.00 0.11
CA PRO A 24 -12.49 -17.30 -0.76
C PRO A 24 -11.06 -17.76 -0.50
N ALA A 25 -10.35 -18.12 -1.56
CA ALA A 25 -8.95 -18.52 -1.50
C ALA A 25 -8.12 -17.48 -2.25
N PHE A 26 -7.03 -17.05 -1.63
CA PHE A 26 -6.07 -16.18 -2.30
C PHE A 26 -5.35 -16.94 -3.41
N PRO A 27 -5.09 -16.30 -4.57
CA PRO A 27 -4.22 -16.87 -5.58
C PRO A 27 -2.80 -17.04 -5.01
N GLU A 28 -2.12 -18.09 -5.47
CA GLU A 28 -0.69 -18.27 -5.20
C GLU A 28 0.12 -17.10 -5.77
N TYR A 29 1.24 -16.80 -5.11
CA TYR A 29 2.17 -15.79 -5.60
C TYR A 29 2.95 -16.30 -6.82
N THR A 30 3.25 -15.40 -7.75
CA THR A 30 3.83 -15.76 -9.05
C THR A 30 5.36 -15.69 -9.09
N GLY A 31 5.97 -15.10 -8.07
CA GLY A 31 7.42 -15.02 -7.95
C GLY A 31 8.06 -16.37 -7.59
N PRO A 32 9.39 -16.50 -7.79
CA PRO A 32 10.09 -17.78 -7.60
C PRO A 32 10.23 -18.20 -6.13
N TYR A 33 10.11 -17.27 -5.17
CA TYR A 33 10.34 -17.56 -3.76
C TYR A 33 9.04 -17.92 -3.05
N LYS A 34 9.11 -18.88 -2.12
CA LYS A 34 8.07 -19.01 -1.10
C LYS A 34 8.05 -17.74 -0.24
N VAL A 35 6.94 -17.47 0.41
CA VAL A 35 6.78 -16.26 1.23
C VAL A 35 6.65 -16.64 2.69
N GLY A 36 7.58 -16.16 3.51
CA GLY A 36 7.51 -16.23 4.95
C GLY A 36 6.77 -15.02 5.54
N THR A 37 6.24 -15.17 6.75
CA THR A 37 5.65 -14.04 7.48
C THR A 37 5.86 -14.11 8.98
N MET A 38 6.00 -12.94 9.60
CA MET A 38 6.09 -12.76 11.05
C MET A 38 5.31 -11.53 11.49
N ASP A 39 4.69 -11.60 12.67
CA ASP A 39 4.08 -10.44 13.33
C ASP A 39 5.03 -9.94 14.43
N VAL A 40 5.17 -8.62 14.52
CA VAL A 40 6.02 -7.96 15.53
C VAL A 40 5.20 -6.87 16.21
N GLU A 41 5.27 -6.83 17.54
CA GLU A 41 4.67 -5.78 18.35
C GLU A 41 5.67 -5.35 19.42
N VAL A 42 6.14 -4.10 19.34
CA VAL A 42 7.26 -3.58 20.13
C VAL A 42 6.75 -2.47 21.05
N PRO A 43 7.07 -2.47 22.35
CA PRO A 43 6.83 -1.31 23.21
C PRO A 43 7.54 -0.07 22.66
N VAL A 44 6.86 1.07 22.62
CA VAL A 44 7.48 2.32 22.14
C VAL A 44 8.67 2.76 23.00
N THR A 45 8.68 2.35 24.29
CA THR A 45 9.76 2.61 25.24
C THR A 45 11.02 1.79 25.00
N ASP A 46 10.95 0.74 24.19
CA ASP A 46 12.11 -0.07 23.80
C ASP A 46 12.84 0.52 22.57
N LEU A 47 12.31 1.60 21.96
CA LEU A 47 12.83 2.20 20.72
C LEU A 47 13.26 3.67 20.92
N PRO A 48 14.33 4.13 20.25
CA PRO A 48 14.74 5.53 20.30
C PRO A 48 13.80 6.38 19.42
N ALA A 49 12.73 6.93 20.00
CA ALA A 49 11.72 7.69 19.26
C ALA A 49 12.35 8.84 18.43
N PRO A 50 12.15 8.86 17.09
CA PRO A 50 12.77 9.87 16.24
C PRO A 50 12.12 11.25 16.38
N SER A 51 10.90 11.32 16.93
CA SER A 51 10.20 12.56 17.28
C SER A 51 9.48 12.40 18.63
N PRO A 52 9.11 13.50 19.29
CA PRO A 52 8.17 13.45 20.40
C PRO A 52 6.87 12.75 19.99
N ALA A 53 6.26 12.00 20.92
CA ALA A 53 4.94 11.45 20.70
C ALA A 53 3.92 12.59 20.59
N PRO A 54 3.02 12.58 19.59
CA PRO A 54 1.98 13.60 19.49
C PRO A 54 1.01 13.47 20.66
N ALA A 55 0.42 14.58 21.11
CA ALA A 55 -0.49 14.58 22.26
C ALA A 55 -1.69 13.63 22.08
N VAL A 56 -2.14 13.45 20.83
CA VAL A 56 -3.24 12.55 20.45
C VAL A 56 -2.86 11.06 20.44
N ALA A 57 -1.58 10.71 20.59
CA ALA A 57 -1.12 9.33 20.74
C ALA A 57 -1.20 8.81 22.19
N ASP A 58 -1.92 9.50 23.08
CA ASP A 58 -2.05 9.10 24.48
C ASP A 58 -2.55 7.63 24.62
N GLY A 59 -1.85 6.88 25.46
CA GLY A 59 -2.04 5.44 25.66
C GLY A 59 -1.54 4.53 24.52
N ILE A 60 -1.02 5.04 23.40
CA ILE A 60 -0.38 4.19 22.38
C ILE A 60 0.99 3.75 22.90
N GLU A 61 1.03 2.56 23.50
CA GLU A 61 2.23 2.03 24.19
C GLU A 61 3.08 1.10 23.31
N THR A 62 2.58 0.69 22.14
CA THR A 62 3.29 -0.24 21.24
C THR A 62 3.17 0.17 19.77
N VAL A 63 4.17 -0.15 18.96
CA VAL A 63 4.08 -0.20 17.49
C VAL A 63 3.92 -1.64 17.01
N GLN A 64 3.15 -1.88 15.95
CA GLN A 64 2.92 -3.22 15.40
C GLN A 64 3.00 -3.23 13.88
N TYR A 65 3.54 -4.31 13.35
CA TYR A 65 3.60 -4.56 11.92
C TYR A 65 3.66 -6.07 11.64
N ARG A 66 3.36 -6.41 10.39
CA ARG A 66 3.64 -7.72 9.81
C ARG A 66 4.74 -7.59 8.77
N VAL A 67 5.69 -8.50 8.76
CA VAL A 67 6.70 -8.59 7.71
C VAL A 67 6.39 -9.78 6.79
N PHE A 68 6.52 -9.57 5.48
CA PHE A 68 6.49 -10.58 4.42
C PHE A 68 7.87 -10.63 3.77
N TYR A 69 8.42 -11.82 3.56
CA TYR A 69 9.81 -11.96 3.09
C TYR A 69 10.05 -13.21 2.25
N PRO A 70 11.09 -13.23 1.40
CA PRO A 70 11.49 -14.44 0.66
C PRO A 70 11.88 -15.56 1.63
N ALA A 71 11.18 -16.68 1.58
CA ALA A 71 11.45 -17.86 2.41
C ALA A 71 12.14 -18.97 1.63
N VAL A 72 12.84 -19.83 2.36
CA VAL A 72 13.53 -20.99 1.79
C VAL A 72 12.57 -21.93 1.03
N PRO A 73 12.97 -22.51 -0.12
CA PRO A 73 12.13 -23.41 -0.91
C PRO A 73 11.62 -24.64 -0.15
N GLU A 74 12.36 -25.10 0.86
CA GLU A 74 12.04 -26.26 1.69
C GLU A 74 10.99 -25.97 2.77
N SER A 75 10.54 -24.72 2.90
CA SER A 75 9.50 -24.33 3.87
C SER A 75 8.22 -25.13 3.67
N VAL A 76 7.76 -25.84 4.71
CA VAL A 76 6.57 -26.72 4.71
C VAL A 76 5.50 -26.28 5.71
N GLU A 77 5.71 -25.13 6.34
CA GLU A 77 4.80 -24.50 7.28
C GLU A 77 3.44 -24.23 6.62
N LYS A 78 2.38 -24.23 7.43
CA LYS A 78 1.01 -24.08 6.92
C LYS A 78 0.69 -22.60 6.63
N PRO A 79 -0.20 -22.35 5.65
CA PRO A 79 -0.85 -21.05 5.47
C PRO A 79 -1.40 -20.50 6.78
N ILE A 80 -1.38 -19.18 6.94
CA ILE A 80 -2.03 -18.51 8.07
C ILE A 80 -3.40 -17.98 7.67
N SER A 81 -4.28 -17.83 8.65
CA SER A 81 -5.52 -17.11 8.45
C SER A 81 -5.26 -15.65 8.05
N TRP A 82 -6.09 -15.14 7.15
CA TRP A 82 -6.08 -13.74 6.74
C TRP A 82 -6.38 -12.81 7.94
N LEU A 83 -7.43 -13.12 8.70
CA LEU A 83 -7.77 -12.37 9.91
C LEU A 83 -6.85 -12.69 11.11
N PRO A 84 -6.31 -11.67 11.79
CA PRO A 84 -5.57 -11.85 13.04
C PRO A 84 -6.43 -12.41 14.18
N ALA A 85 -5.78 -13.05 15.15
CA ALA A 85 -6.44 -13.45 16.39
C ALA A 85 -6.53 -12.27 17.39
N PRO A 86 -7.70 -12.05 18.03
CA PRO A 86 -8.93 -12.83 17.96
C PRO A 86 -9.80 -12.49 16.73
N GLN A 87 -10.13 -13.50 15.92
CA GLN A 87 -10.79 -13.29 14.63
C GLN A 87 -12.23 -12.80 14.74
N ARG A 88 -12.97 -13.23 15.76
CA ARG A 88 -14.39 -12.82 15.94
C ARG A 88 -14.55 -11.31 16.00
N ASN A 89 -13.63 -10.63 16.67
CA ASN A 89 -13.69 -9.19 16.82
C ASN A 89 -13.38 -8.48 15.50
N HIS A 90 -12.39 -8.97 14.74
CA HIS A 90 -12.10 -8.45 13.40
C HIS A 90 -13.26 -8.67 12.43
N VAL A 91 -13.92 -9.85 12.47
CA VAL A 91 -15.13 -10.09 11.67
C VAL A 91 -16.23 -9.10 12.04
N SER A 92 -16.47 -8.86 13.34
CA SER A 92 -17.46 -7.90 13.80
C SER A 92 -17.13 -6.48 13.35
N ALA A 93 -15.87 -6.06 13.52
CA ALA A 93 -15.39 -4.74 13.13
C ALA A 93 -15.50 -4.51 11.62
N TYR A 94 -15.05 -5.46 10.79
CA TYR A 94 -15.23 -5.36 9.34
C TYR A 94 -16.71 -5.36 8.94
N THR A 95 -17.55 -6.10 9.64
CA THR A 95 -19.00 -6.10 9.41
C THR A 95 -19.61 -4.72 9.72
N GLN A 96 -19.14 -4.05 10.78
CA GLN A 96 -19.55 -2.68 11.11
C GLN A 96 -19.02 -1.67 10.11
N PHE A 97 -17.75 -1.77 9.72
CA PHE A 97 -17.09 -0.91 8.72
C PHE A 97 -17.73 -1.01 7.33
N VAL A 98 -18.20 -2.20 6.94
CA VAL A 98 -18.94 -2.41 5.69
C VAL A 98 -20.40 -1.96 5.77
N GLY A 99 -20.95 -1.77 6.98
CA GLY A 99 -22.31 -1.28 7.20
C GLY A 99 -23.40 -2.34 6.99
N ILE A 100 -24.02 -2.81 8.07
CA ILE A 100 -25.22 -3.66 7.98
C ILE A 100 -26.46 -2.76 7.84
N ASN A 101 -26.95 -2.58 6.62
CA ASN A 101 -28.34 -2.18 6.37
C ASN A 101 -29.21 -3.43 6.10
N SER A 102 -30.49 -3.39 6.50
CA SER A 102 -31.41 -4.55 6.53
C SER A 102 -31.60 -5.31 5.21
N THR A 103 -31.23 -4.71 4.07
CA THR A 103 -31.25 -5.30 2.73
C THR A 103 -29.98 -6.06 2.32
N LEU A 104 -28.89 -5.97 3.09
CA LEU A 104 -27.65 -6.77 2.91
C LEU A 104 -27.69 -8.13 3.63
N ALA A 105 -28.84 -8.52 4.19
CA ALA A 105 -29.02 -9.76 4.96
C ALA A 105 -28.58 -11.05 4.24
N GLY A 106 -28.63 -11.10 2.90
CA GLY A 106 -28.11 -12.23 2.12
C GLY A 106 -26.58 -12.35 2.17
N VAL A 107 -25.87 -11.21 2.21
CA VAL A 107 -24.41 -11.11 2.34
C VAL A 107 -23.97 -11.45 3.78
N LEU A 108 -24.80 -11.13 4.78
CA LEU A 108 -24.57 -11.45 6.20
C LEU A 108 -24.46 -12.95 6.50
N SER A 109 -25.05 -13.84 5.71
CA SER A 109 -24.90 -15.29 5.92
C SER A 109 -23.57 -15.83 5.38
N PHE A 110 -22.95 -15.12 4.43
CA PHE A 110 -21.75 -15.54 3.71
C PHE A 110 -20.45 -14.98 4.32
N ILE A 111 -20.45 -13.70 4.74
CA ILE A 111 -19.24 -13.00 5.21
C ILE A 111 -18.66 -13.60 6.51
N PRO A 112 -19.41 -13.73 7.63
CA PRO A 112 -18.81 -14.12 8.91
C PRO A 112 -18.32 -15.57 8.96
N ARG A 113 -19.00 -16.49 8.26
CA ARG A 113 -18.71 -17.93 8.31
C ARG A 113 -17.52 -18.32 7.43
N HIS A 114 -17.29 -17.64 6.30
CA HIS A 114 -16.23 -17.99 5.35
C HIS A 114 -14.94 -17.19 5.57
N LEU A 115 -15.03 -15.93 6.01
CA LEU A 115 -13.86 -15.08 6.30
C LEU A 115 -12.99 -15.63 7.43
N HIS A 116 -13.61 -16.33 8.39
CA HIS A 116 -12.90 -17.05 9.46
C HIS A 116 -11.93 -18.13 8.94
N TYR A 117 -12.27 -18.75 7.80
CA TYR A 117 -11.47 -19.81 7.18
C TYR A 117 -10.60 -19.32 6.01
N ALA A 118 -10.67 -18.04 5.65
CA ALA A 118 -9.83 -17.47 4.61
C ALA A 118 -8.36 -17.50 5.07
N THR A 119 -7.50 -18.06 4.23
CA THR A 119 -6.05 -18.16 4.48
C THR A 119 -5.27 -17.47 3.37
N ILE A 120 -4.13 -16.91 3.73
CA ILE A 120 -3.17 -16.34 2.79
C ILE A 120 -2.00 -17.31 2.54
N PRO A 121 -1.46 -17.41 1.31
CA PRO A 121 -0.50 -18.44 0.91
C PRO A 121 0.93 -18.12 1.39
N VAL A 122 1.09 -17.92 2.69
CA VAL A 122 2.38 -17.59 3.35
C VAL A 122 2.70 -18.58 4.46
N HIS A 123 3.98 -18.70 4.75
CA HIS A 123 4.54 -19.64 5.71
C HIS A 123 4.88 -18.93 7.02
N LYS A 124 4.14 -19.24 8.09
CA LYS A 124 4.35 -18.60 9.39
C LYS A 124 5.75 -18.91 9.94
N ASN A 125 6.49 -17.87 10.31
CA ASN A 125 7.81 -17.97 10.92
C ASN A 125 8.82 -18.80 10.10
N ALA A 126 8.65 -18.86 8.78
CA ALA A 126 9.57 -19.58 7.91
C ALA A 126 10.98 -19.00 8.01
N LYS A 127 11.98 -19.80 7.65
CA LYS A 127 13.35 -19.31 7.55
C LYS A 127 13.48 -18.39 6.32
N LEU A 128 14.04 -17.19 6.54
CA LEU A 128 14.42 -16.23 5.52
C LEU A 128 15.45 -16.88 4.58
N LEU A 129 15.22 -16.74 3.28
CA LEU A 129 16.18 -17.10 2.25
C LEU A 129 17.30 -16.05 2.25
N PRO A 130 18.59 -16.42 2.31
CA PRO A 130 19.68 -15.46 2.10
C PRO A 130 19.57 -14.77 0.74
N ALA A 131 19.82 -13.46 0.67
CA ALA A 131 19.68 -12.73 -0.57
C ALA A 131 20.78 -13.07 -1.58
N ASP A 132 20.37 -13.24 -2.84
CA ASP A 132 21.25 -13.45 -4.00
C ASP A 132 21.56 -12.12 -4.72
N THR A 133 21.57 -11.01 -3.97
CA THR A 133 21.97 -9.68 -4.45
C THR A 133 23.47 -9.48 -4.26
N ASP A 134 24.06 -8.50 -4.97
CA ASP A 134 25.49 -8.21 -4.89
C ASP A 134 25.99 -7.89 -3.48
N ASP A 135 25.14 -7.32 -2.63
CA ASP A 135 25.41 -6.96 -1.24
C ASP A 135 24.84 -7.95 -0.22
N HIS A 136 24.25 -9.06 -0.69
CA HIS A 136 23.57 -10.08 0.12
C HIS A 136 22.46 -9.54 1.04
N ARG A 137 21.82 -8.43 0.65
CA ARG A 137 20.72 -7.80 1.37
C ARG A 137 19.46 -7.71 0.51
N TRP A 138 18.32 -7.98 1.12
CA TRP A 138 17.04 -7.83 0.44
C TRP A 138 16.60 -6.36 0.36
N PRO A 139 16.14 -5.90 -0.81
CA PRO A 139 15.36 -4.67 -0.90
C PRO A 139 14.24 -4.66 0.13
N THR A 140 14.07 -3.53 0.81
CA THR A 140 13.14 -3.40 1.94
C THR A 140 12.12 -2.31 1.66
N MET A 141 10.85 -2.60 1.94
CA MET A 141 9.71 -1.72 1.73
C MET A 141 8.89 -1.56 3.01
N ILE A 142 8.37 -0.35 3.23
CA ILE A 142 7.30 -0.09 4.21
C ILE A 142 6.01 0.21 3.43
N PHE A 143 4.95 -0.56 3.67
CA PHE A 143 3.64 -0.44 3.01
C PHE A 143 2.56 -0.01 4.01
N SER A 144 2.08 1.24 3.91
CA SER A 144 1.06 1.81 4.78
C SER A 144 -0.37 1.51 4.30
N HIS A 145 -1.23 1.03 5.19
CA HIS A 145 -2.62 0.71 4.86
C HIS A 145 -3.53 1.94 4.77
N GLY A 146 -4.61 1.81 3.99
CA GLY A 146 -5.70 2.79 3.90
C GLY A 146 -6.67 2.75 5.09
N LEU A 147 -7.70 3.58 5.01
CA LEU A 147 -8.79 3.64 6.00
C LEU A 147 -9.55 2.30 6.05
N GLY A 148 -9.92 1.85 7.25
CA GLY A 148 -10.51 0.53 7.50
C GLY A 148 -9.53 -0.65 7.35
N GLY A 149 -8.36 -0.43 6.76
CA GLY A 149 -7.31 -1.44 6.58
C GLY A 149 -6.54 -1.75 7.86
N ASN A 150 -5.61 -2.70 7.76
CA ASN A 150 -4.67 -3.09 8.81
C ASN A 150 -3.47 -3.83 8.18
N ARG A 151 -2.57 -4.38 9.00
CA ARG A 151 -1.36 -5.09 8.52
C ARG A 151 -1.62 -6.34 7.68
N THR A 152 -2.87 -6.82 7.61
CA THR A 152 -3.25 -8.00 6.82
C THR A 152 -4.08 -7.67 5.59
N SER A 153 -4.45 -6.41 5.37
CA SER A 153 -5.39 -6.02 4.31
C SER A 153 -4.78 -5.94 2.90
N TYR A 154 -3.45 -6.04 2.80
CA TYR A 154 -2.67 -5.95 1.55
C TYR A 154 -1.71 -7.14 1.40
N SER A 155 -2.07 -8.29 1.97
CA SER A 155 -1.21 -9.47 1.98
C SER A 155 -0.95 -10.03 0.59
N TYR A 156 -1.83 -9.78 -0.39
CA TYR A 156 -1.57 -10.17 -1.76
C TYR A 156 -0.45 -9.34 -2.39
N ILE A 157 -0.48 -8.00 -2.25
CA ILE A 157 0.56 -7.11 -2.77
C ILE A 157 1.89 -7.40 -2.05
N ALA A 158 1.88 -7.40 -0.71
CA ALA A 158 3.07 -7.61 0.09
C ALA A 158 3.71 -9.00 -0.15
N GLY A 159 2.89 -10.05 -0.20
CA GLY A 159 3.36 -11.39 -0.50
C GLY A 159 3.83 -11.56 -1.95
N SER A 160 3.18 -10.90 -2.92
CA SER A 160 3.62 -10.93 -4.32
C SER A 160 4.98 -10.28 -4.49
N LEU A 161 5.22 -9.13 -3.88
CA LEU A 161 6.53 -8.47 -3.87
C LEU A 161 7.58 -9.32 -3.13
N ALA A 162 7.22 -9.93 -2.00
CA ALA A 162 8.10 -10.86 -1.29
C ALA A 162 8.47 -12.10 -2.10
N SER A 163 7.52 -12.67 -2.85
CA SER A 163 7.83 -13.78 -3.76
C SER A 163 8.81 -13.41 -4.88
N HIS A 164 8.98 -12.11 -5.15
CA HIS A 164 9.91 -11.55 -6.12
C HIS A 164 11.20 -10.96 -5.49
N GLY A 165 11.42 -11.12 -4.19
CA GLY A 165 12.68 -10.72 -3.55
C GLY A 165 12.64 -9.39 -2.80
N VAL A 166 11.47 -8.96 -2.30
CA VAL A 166 11.37 -7.74 -1.47
C VAL A 166 10.91 -8.08 -0.05
N VAL A 167 11.56 -7.57 0.98
CA VAL A 167 11.05 -7.66 2.35
C VAL A 167 10.06 -6.51 2.58
N VAL A 168 8.79 -6.83 2.83
CA VAL A 168 7.71 -5.84 2.96
C VAL A 168 7.21 -5.80 4.39
N PHE A 169 7.36 -4.65 5.04
CA PHE A 169 6.82 -4.33 6.35
C PHE A 169 5.48 -3.62 6.21
N CYS A 170 4.43 -4.19 6.78
CA CYS A 170 3.07 -3.64 6.78
C CYS A 170 2.69 -3.21 8.21
N PRO A 171 2.77 -1.92 8.55
CA PRO A 171 2.30 -1.37 9.82
C PRO A 171 0.83 -1.65 10.08
N GLU A 172 0.45 -1.67 11.35
CA GLU A 172 -0.94 -1.54 11.80
C GLU A 172 -1.05 -0.27 12.64
N HIS A 173 -1.80 0.71 12.14
CA HIS A 173 -1.89 2.03 12.76
C HIS A 173 -2.91 2.08 13.90
N ARG A 174 -2.58 2.79 14.99
CA ARG A 174 -3.40 2.89 16.22
C ARG A 174 -4.09 4.25 16.35
N ASP A 175 -4.21 4.94 15.23
CA ASP A 175 -4.86 6.22 15.03
C ASP A 175 -6.40 6.12 14.92
N GLY A 176 -6.97 4.94 15.18
CA GLY A 176 -8.40 4.68 14.99
C GLY A 176 -8.83 4.61 13.53
N SER A 177 -7.90 4.58 12.56
CA SER A 177 -8.27 4.41 11.14
C SER A 177 -8.40 2.93 10.74
N ALA A 178 -7.79 2.01 11.50
CA ALA A 178 -7.98 0.58 11.27
C ALA A 178 -9.38 0.14 11.70
N ALA A 179 -9.98 -0.83 10.99
CA ALA A 179 -11.31 -1.34 11.36
C ALA A 179 -11.36 -1.78 12.84
N VAL A 180 -10.29 -2.42 13.31
CA VAL A 180 -9.98 -2.61 14.73
C VAL A 180 -8.50 -2.95 14.85
N THR A 181 -7.86 -2.52 15.94
CA THR A 181 -6.53 -2.97 16.34
C THR A 181 -6.44 -3.17 17.86
N TYR A 182 -5.35 -3.77 18.31
CA TYR A 182 -5.12 -4.12 19.71
C TYR A 182 -3.72 -3.71 20.15
N ILE A 183 -3.63 -3.17 21.36
CA ILE A 183 -2.37 -2.85 22.04
C ILE A 183 -2.19 -3.85 23.18
N ARG A 184 -1.10 -4.63 23.17
CA ARG A 184 -0.73 -5.50 24.29
C ARG A 184 -0.19 -4.68 25.46
N LEU A 185 -0.68 -5.00 26.66
CA LEU A 185 -0.28 -4.31 27.89
C LEU A 185 0.87 -5.08 28.56
N LYS A 186 2.08 -4.51 28.53
CA LYS A 186 3.33 -5.13 29.04
C LYS A 186 3.17 -5.62 30.48
N ASP A 187 2.61 -4.78 31.36
CA ASP A 187 2.48 -5.05 32.81
C ASP A 187 1.42 -6.11 33.18
N GLN A 188 0.63 -6.57 32.21
CA GLN A 188 -0.43 -7.54 32.42
C GLN A 188 -0.14 -8.91 31.80
N MET A 189 1.00 -9.08 31.11
CA MET A 189 1.38 -10.36 30.50
C MET A 189 1.83 -11.41 31.53
N ASP A 190 2.38 -11.00 32.69
CA ASP A 190 2.85 -11.90 33.75
C ASP A 190 1.75 -12.35 34.73
N ARG A 191 0.55 -11.78 34.62
CA ARG A 191 -0.57 -12.05 35.54
C ARG A 191 -1.50 -13.11 34.93
N PHE A 192 -1.28 -14.37 35.32
CA PHE A 192 -2.03 -15.56 34.90
C PHE A 192 -3.58 -15.49 35.04
N PHE A 193 -4.17 -14.43 35.60
CA PHE A 193 -5.58 -14.37 36.02
C PHE A 193 -6.37 -13.09 35.66
N THR A 194 -5.91 -12.22 34.75
CA THR A 194 -6.70 -11.06 34.29
C THR A 194 -7.17 -11.17 32.85
N ALA A 195 -8.46 -10.87 32.62
CA ALA A 195 -9.19 -11.09 31.37
C ALA A 195 -8.83 -10.15 30.21
N SER A 196 -7.89 -9.21 30.35
CA SER A 196 -7.59 -8.24 29.27
C SER A 196 -6.09 -7.95 29.15
N THR A 197 -5.32 -8.90 28.61
CA THR A 197 -3.89 -8.68 28.23
C THR A 197 -3.69 -7.71 27.07
N ARG A 198 -4.80 -7.15 26.54
CA ARG A 198 -4.83 -6.23 25.41
C ARG A 198 -5.87 -5.14 25.64
N ARG A 199 -5.65 -3.97 25.05
CA ARG A 199 -6.60 -2.88 24.91
C ARG A 199 -7.06 -2.78 23.46
N GLU A 200 -8.36 -2.69 23.23
CA GLU A 200 -8.92 -2.48 21.91
C GLU A 200 -8.83 -1.01 21.52
N VAL A 201 -8.44 -0.75 20.27
CA VAL A 201 -8.53 0.56 19.62
C VAL A 201 -9.52 0.39 18.47
N PRO A 202 -10.77 0.87 18.63
CA PRO A 202 -11.81 0.70 17.63
C PRO A 202 -11.62 1.68 16.47
N TYR A 203 -12.34 1.42 15.37
CA TYR A 203 -12.48 2.37 14.28
C TYR A 203 -13.14 3.67 14.76
N SER A 204 -12.47 4.79 14.53
CA SER A 204 -12.98 6.14 14.75
C SER A 204 -13.61 6.63 13.46
N ARG A 205 -14.96 6.61 13.42
CA ARG A 205 -15.71 7.12 12.26
C ARG A 205 -15.67 8.64 12.28
N ILE A 206 -15.05 9.20 11.25
CA ILE A 206 -14.98 10.65 11.01
C ILE A 206 -15.84 10.95 9.79
N SER A 207 -16.63 12.02 9.86
CA SER A 207 -17.52 12.45 8.78
C SER A 207 -16.76 12.68 7.46
N HIS A 208 -17.41 12.35 6.34
CA HIS A 208 -16.96 12.73 4.99
C HIS A 208 -17.46 14.13 4.56
N THR A 209 -18.39 14.72 5.33
CA THR A 209 -18.76 16.12 5.15
C THR A 209 -17.65 16.98 5.72
N ILE A 210 -16.98 17.73 4.84
CA ILE A 210 -15.76 18.44 5.21
C ILE A 210 -16.05 19.66 6.08
N THR A 211 -15.40 19.70 7.24
CA THR A 211 -15.40 20.82 8.18
C THR A 211 -13.97 20.99 8.74
N PRO A 212 -13.64 22.13 9.37
CA PRO A 212 -12.35 22.30 10.03
C PRO A 212 -12.03 21.19 11.05
N GLU A 213 -13.03 20.67 11.76
CA GLU A 213 -12.89 19.58 12.72
C GLU A 213 -12.58 18.25 12.05
N VAL A 214 -13.14 17.99 10.85
CA VAL A 214 -12.79 16.80 10.05
C VAL A 214 -11.34 16.88 9.59
N TYR A 215 -10.89 18.05 9.13
CA TYR A 215 -9.48 18.25 8.79
C TYR A 215 -8.57 18.00 9.99
N GLU A 216 -8.87 18.60 11.15
CA GLU A 216 -8.07 18.42 12.36
C GLU A 216 -8.03 16.94 12.79
N ALA A 217 -9.17 16.23 12.75
CA ALA A 217 -9.22 14.82 13.10
C ALA A 217 -8.41 13.93 12.13
N ARG A 218 -8.41 14.22 10.82
CA ARG A 218 -7.58 13.49 9.85
C ARG A 218 -6.09 13.84 9.97
N GLU A 219 -5.75 15.08 10.33
CA GLU A 219 -4.37 15.45 10.64
C GLU A 219 -3.87 14.80 11.93
N ASP A 220 -4.72 14.63 12.95
CA ASP A 220 -4.38 13.90 14.16
C ASP A 220 -4.09 12.43 13.86
N GLN A 221 -4.87 11.83 12.96
CA GLN A 221 -4.57 10.50 12.44
C GLN A 221 -3.21 10.45 11.74
N LEU A 222 -2.90 11.42 10.88
CA LEU A 222 -1.58 11.51 10.24
C LEU A 222 -0.46 11.67 11.28
N ARG A 223 -0.59 12.54 12.30
CA ARG A 223 0.43 12.72 13.34
C ARG A 223 0.80 11.41 14.02
N ILE A 224 -0.22 10.60 14.38
CA ILE A 224 -0.01 9.28 14.97
C ILE A 224 0.69 8.36 13.95
N ARG A 225 0.18 8.28 12.72
CA ARG A 225 0.74 7.41 11.69
C ARG A 225 2.21 7.71 11.38
N LEU A 226 2.57 8.99 11.23
CA LEU A 226 3.94 9.40 10.95
C LEU A 226 4.88 9.10 12.11
N TRP A 227 4.43 9.31 13.35
CA TRP A 227 5.16 8.92 14.56
C TRP A 227 5.37 7.39 14.65
N GLU A 228 4.33 6.60 14.38
CA GLU A 228 4.42 5.15 14.33
C GLU A 228 5.38 4.68 13.23
N LEU A 229 5.35 5.28 12.03
CA LEU A 229 6.28 4.94 10.95
C LEU A 229 7.74 5.27 11.31
N GLY A 230 7.98 6.38 12.02
CA GLY A 230 9.28 6.71 12.56
C GLY A 230 9.79 5.65 13.55
N LEU A 231 8.94 5.21 14.48
CA LEU A 231 9.28 4.15 15.44
C LEU A 231 9.48 2.79 14.75
N ILE A 232 8.63 2.44 13.78
CA ILE A 232 8.76 1.19 13.03
C ILE A 232 10.06 1.19 12.22
N HIS A 233 10.47 2.34 11.67
CA HIS A 233 11.77 2.47 11.03
C HIS A 233 12.92 2.14 12.01
N GLU A 234 12.89 2.65 13.24
CA GLU A 234 13.89 2.30 14.27
C GLU A 234 13.88 0.80 14.61
N ALA A 235 12.70 0.19 14.69
CA ALA A 235 12.59 -1.26 14.91
C ALA A 235 13.19 -2.06 13.75
N ILE A 236 13.00 -1.62 12.49
CA ILE A 236 13.59 -2.25 11.31
C ILE A 236 15.13 -2.10 11.32
N GLN A 237 15.66 -0.93 11.68
CA GLN A 237 17.10 -0.71 11.83
C GLN A 237 17.70 -1.61 12.92
N ALA A 238 16.99 -1.77 14.06
CA ALA A 238 17.39 -2.65 15.15
C ALA A 238 17.40 -4.12 14.71
N MET A 239 16.39 -4.58 13.96
CA MET A 239 16.35 -5.93 13.39
C MET A 239 17.55 -6.23 12.50
N ASP A 240 17.92 -5.31 11.61
CA ASP A 240 19.08 -5.48 10.72
C ASP A 240 20.41 -5.38 11.46
N SER A 241 20.50 -4.54 12.49
CA SER A 241 21.72 -4.37 13.29
C SER A 241 21.92 -5.50 14.32
N GLY A 242 20.89 -6.31 14.58
CA GLY A 242 20.91 -7.32 15.63
C GLY A 242 20.73 -6.73 17.04
N ASP A 243 20.20 -5.51 17.13
CA ASP A 243 19.90 -4.86 18.40
C ASP A 243 18.64 -5.48 19.02
N SER A 244 18.64 -5.62 20.34
CA SER A 244 17.53 -6.26 21.05
C SER A 244 16.40 -5.28 21.37
N PHE A 245 15.16 -5.68 21.08
CA PHE A 245 13.94 -5.07 21.62
C PHE A 245 12.93 -6.16 21.97
N THR A 246 11.95 -5.85 22.82
CA THR A 246 10.92 -6.82 23.21
C THR A 246 9.90 -6.99 22.08
N ASN A 247 9.68 -8.22 21.60
CA ASN A 247 8.51 -8.54 20.79
C ASN A 247 7.41 -9.14 21.68
N LEU A 248 6.34 -8.39 21.90
CA LEU A 248 5.17 -8.85 22.69
C LEU A 248 4.33 -9.90 21.95
N ASN A 249 4.60 -10.15 20.66
CA ASN A 249 4.03 -11.28 19.94
C ASN A 249 4.85 -12.57 20.17
N LEU A 250 4.49 -13.27 21.26
CA LEU A 250 5.12 -14.54 21.66
C LEU A 250 4.99 -15.69 20.64
N SER A 251 4.24 -15.52 19.55
CA SER A 251 4.15 -16.53 18.50
C SER A 251 5.25 -16.42 17.45
N THR A 252 6.08 -15.37 17.53
CA THR A 252 7.27 -15.17 16.71
C THR A 252 8.48 -15.62 17.53
N PRO A 253 9.21 -16.68 17.12
CA PRO A 253 10.25 -17.29 17.95
C PRO A 253 11.51 -16.44 18.08
N SER A 254 11.96 -15.83 16.99
CA SER A 254 13.14 -14.96 16.93
C SER A 254 13.08 -14.09 15.67
N LEU A 255 13.74 -12.92 15.73
CA LEU A 255 13.95 -12.00 14.62
C LEU A 255 15.40 -12.00 14.11
N ASP A 256 16.30 -12.82 14.69
CA ASP A 256 17.74 -12.81 14.41
C ASP A 256 18.08 -13.13 12.94
N GLN A 257 17.16 -13.77 12.22
CA GLN A 257 17.33 -14.05 10.80
C GLN A 257 17.38 -12.79 9.93
N PHE A 258 16.95 -11.64 10.44
CA PHE A 258 17.00 -10.37 9.73
C PHE A 258 18.31 -9.60 9.94
N THR A 259 19.19 -10.06 10.84
CA THR A 259 20.49 -9.42 11.06
C THR A 259 21.33 -9.45 9.78
N ASP A 260 21.79 -8.27 9.37
CA ASP A 260 22.53 -8.02 8.15
C ASP A 260 21.87 -8.51 6.85
N ALA A 261 20.53 -8.66 6.85
CA ALA A 261 19.79 -9.19 5.73
C ALA A 261 18.97 -8.13 4.97
N LEU A 262 18.85 -6.91 5.49
CA LEU A 262 17.95 -5.87 4.96
C LEU A 262 18.75 -4.70 4.36
N ASP A 263 18.36 -4.21 3.18
CA ASP A 263 18.92 -2.98 2.60
C ASP A 263 18.25 -1.74 3.22
N VAL A 264 18.63 -1.45 4.47
CA VAL A 264 18.04 -0.36 5.28
C VAL A 264 19.06 0.66 5.78
N LYS A 265 20.36 0.32 5.70
CA LYS A 265 21.46 1.17 6.21
C LYS A 265 21.89 2.26 5.22
N ARG A 266 21.63 2.07 3.93
CA ARG A 266 22.01 3.01 2.87
C ARG A 266 20.95 4.12 2.74
N PRO A 267 21.33 5.40 2.88
CA PRO A 267 20.40 6.52 2.67
C PRO A 267 19.63 6.40 1.35
N GLY A 268 18.31 6.54 1.42
CA GLY A 268 17.43 6.46 0.25
C GLY A 268 17.06 5.04 -0.20
N SER A 269 17.53 3.98 0.46
CA SER A 269 17.32 2.60 -0.01
C SER A 269 15.92 2.04 0.27
N ILE A 270 15.26 2.49 1.35
CA ILE A 270 13.93 1.98 1.72
C ILE A 270 12.91 2.50 0.73
N ILE A 271 12.10 1.57 0.22
CA ILE A 271 10.95 1.87 -0.64
C ILE A 271 9.76 2.22 0.25
N PHE A 272 9.08 3.31 -0.06
CA PHE A 272 7.87 3.70 0.67
C PHE A 272 6.64 3.54 -0.22
N ALA A 273 5.66 2.81 0.27
CA ALA A 273 4.45 2.51 -0.46
C ALA A 273 3.21 2.66 0.41
N GLY A 274 2.08 2.98 -0.19
CA GLY A 274 0.83 3.00 0.54
C GLY A 274 -0.39 3.01 -0.38
N HIS A 275 -1.54 2.71 0.22
CA HIS A 275 -2.83 2.77 -0.46
C HIS A 275 -3.77 3.75 0.23
N SER A 276 -4.52 4.56 -0.53
CA SER A 276 -5.55 5.46 0.00
C SER A 276 -4.98 6.40 1.05
N PHE A 277 -5.53 6.40 2.27
CA PHE A 277 -4.99 7.16 3.39
C PHE A 277 -3.54 6.79 3.74
N GLY A 278 -3.12 5.54 3.49
CA GLY A 278 -1.73 5.10 3.62
C GLY A 278 -0.80 5.70 2.57
N ALA A 279 -1.29 5.96 1.35
CA ALA A 279 -0.52 6.69 0.34
C ALA A 279 -0.33 8.16 0.76
N ALA A 280 -1.38 8.80 1.29
CA ALA A 280 -1.27 10.15 1.88
C ALA A 280 -0.32 10.18 3.08
N THR A 281 -0.30 9.11 3.89
CA THR A 281 0.64 8.95 5.00
C THR A 281 2.07 8.92 4.51
N VAL A 282 2.38 8.09 3.51
CA VAL A 282 3.73 8.04 2.90
C VAL A 282 4.12 9.38 2.30
N TYR A 283 3.20 10.01 1.57
CA TYR A 283 3.41 11.33 0.97
C TYR A 283 3.82 12.37 2.03
N GLN A 284 3.12 12.42 3.15
CA GLN A 284 3.44 13.34 4.25
C GLN A 284 4.68 12.93 5.03
N LEU A 285 4.97 11.64 5.21
CA LEU A 285 6.19 11.17 5.87
C LEU A 285 7.43 11.68 5.13
N LEU A 286 7.44 11.50 3.81
CA LEU A 286 8.56 11.90 2.96
C LEU A 286 8.77 13.41 3.02
N LYS A 287 7.69 14.21 2.88
CA LYS A 287 7.80 15.67 2.85
C LYS A 287 8.12 16.28 4.21
N SER A 288 7.43 15.85 5.27
CA SER A 288 7.69 16.37 6.63
C SER A 288 9.09 16.00 7.14
N THR A 289 9.67 14.90 6.67
CA THR A 289 11.03 14.50 7.05
C THR A 289 12.09 15.20 6.20
N TYR A 290 11.95 15.19 4.87
CA TYR A 290 12.94 15.76 3.95
C TYR A 290 13.04 17.28 4.09
N TYR A 291 11.89 17.96 4.24
CA TYR A 291 11.80 19.42 4.36
C TYR A 291 11.71 19.90 5.81
N ALA A 292 12.08 19.07 6.80
CA ALA A 292 11.97 19.41 8.22
C ALA A 292 12.66 20.74 8.61
N ASP A 293 13.73 21.11 7.90
CA ASP A 293 14.50 22.34 8.16
C ASP A 293 14.06 23.52 7.25
N VAL A 294 13.09 23.33 6.34
CA VAL A 294 12.54 24.43 5.53
C VAL A 294 11.79 25.40 6.46
N PRO A 295 12.08 26.72 6.43
CA PRO A 295 11.54 27.66 7.40
C PRO A 295 10.02 27.61 7.57
N GLU A 296 9.28 27.49 6.47
CA GLU A 296 7.82 27.45 6.45
C GLU A 296 7.27 26.16 7.08
N VAL A 297 7.98 25.04 6.93
CA VAL A 297 7.63 23.75 7.55
C VAL A 297 8.00 23.74 9.03
N ALA A 298 9.19 24.22 9.37
CA ALA A 298 9.66 24.34 10.75
C ALA A 298 8.81 25.32 11.59
N ALA A 299 8.18 26.31 10.94
CA ALA A 299 7.31 27.30 11.56
C ALA A 299 5.82 26.88 11.62
N MET A 300 5.46 25.68 11.15
CA MET A 300 4.09 25.16 11.27
C MET A 300 3.64 25.14 12.74
N GLU A 301 2.47 25.70 13.03
CA GLU A 301 1.94 25.76 14.40
C GLU A 301 1.60 24.37 14.95
N LYS A 302 1.00 23.50 14.12
CA LYS A 302 0.64 22.12 14.46
C LYS A 302 1.33 21.14 13.50
N PRO A 303 2.66 20.97 13.58
CA PRO A 303 3.40 20.15 12.62
C PRO A 303 2.89 18.69 12.63
N LEU A 304 2.90 18.04 11.46
CA LEU A 304 2.47 16.65 11.33
C LEU A 304 3.51 15.68 11.92
N PHE A 305 4.80 15.98 11.74
CA PHE A 305 5.91 15.16 12.21
C PHE A 305 7.18 16.01 12.34
N THR A 306 7.95 15.83 13.41
CA THR A 306 9.14 16.65 13.73
C THR A 306 10.33 15.77 14.10
N PRO A 307 10.90 15.03 13.13
CA PRO A 307 11.99 14.12 13.44
C PRO A 307 13.27 14.89 13.79
N ALA A 308 13.98 14.44 14.82
CA ALA A 308 15.24 15.01 15.27
C ALA A 308 16.29 14.99 14.15
N LYS A 309 17.13 16.03 14.07
CA LYS A 309 18.08 16.25 12.96
C LYS A 309 19.03 15.08 12.71
N ASP A 310 19.42 14.37 13.76
CA ASP A 310 20.34 13.24 13.76
C ASP A 310 19.64 11.87 13.76
N SER A 311 18.30 11.84 13.76
CA SER A 311 17.49 10.62 13.71
C SER A 311 17.81 9.77 12.47
N SER A 312 17.65 8.46 12.60
CA SER A 312 17.93 7.54 11.50
C SER A 312 16.98 7.78 10.31
N ILE A 313 15.70 8.10 10.58
CA ILE A 313 14.70 8.36 9.54
C ILE A 313 15.05 9.60 8.69
N ARG A 314 15.62 10.67 9.29
CA ARG A 314 16.09 11.84 8.53
C ARG A 314 17.30 11.53 7.64
N LYS A 315 18.13 10.56 8.00
CA LYS A 315 19.23 10.08 7.14
C LYS A 315 18.69 9.20 6.02
N GLN A 316 17.61 8.46 6.28
CA GLN A 316 17.07 7.48 5.34
C GLN A 316 16.17 8.10 4.26
N ILE A 317 15.41 9.14 4.60
CA ILE A 317 14.56 9.85 3.65
C ILE A 317 15.39 10.89 2.89
N THR A 318 15.53 10.67 1.58
CA THR A 318 16.29 11.44 0.60
C THR A 318 15.48 11.53 -0.69
N GLU A 319 15.99 12.26 -1.69
CA GLU A 319 15.40 12.32 -3.04
C GLU A 319 15.40 10.96 -3.77
N LYS A 320 16.19 9.99 -3.31
CA LYS A 320 16.35 8.69 -3.99
C LYS A 320 15.31 7.64 -3.61
N ASN A 321 14.50 7.90 -2.58
CA ASN A 321 13.53 6.91 -2.13
C ASN A 321 12.47 6.65 -3.21
N VAL A 322 12.45 5.41 -3.71
CA VAL A 322 11.39 4.94 -4.62
C VAL A 322 10.06 4.95 -3.89
N THR A 323 9.04 5.53 -4.53
CA THR A 323 7.75 5.80 -3.91
C THR A 323 6.60 5.23 -4.75
N MET A 324 5.66 4.53 -4.10
CA MET A 324 4.50 3.90 -4.73
C MET A 324 3.19 4.34 -4.06
N LEU A 325 2.29 4.97 -4.79
CA LEU A 325 1.06 5.57 -4.27
C LEU A 325 -0.16 4.98 -4.99
N LEU A 326 -0.92 4.14 -4.30
CA LEU A 326 -2.12 3.50 -4.86
C LEU A 326 -3.37 4.26 -4.39
N ASP A 327 -4.20 4.74 -5.32
CA ASP A 327 -5.43 5.49 -5.08
C ASP A 327 -5.28 6.58 -4.01
N MET A 328 -4.29 7.46 -4.13
CA MET A 328 -3.95 8.38 -3.03
C MET A 328 -5.12 9.28 -2.64
N TRP A 329 -5.67 9.11 -1.44
CA TRP A 329 -6.77 9.94 -0.96
C TRP A 329 -6.25 11.26 -0.38
N CYS A 330 -6.42 12.35 -1.15
CA CYS A 330 -5.76 13.62 -0.91
C CYS A 330 -6.38 14.51 0.17
N LEU A 331 -7.54 14.16 0.75
CA LEU A 331 -8.27 15.04 1.68
C LEU A 331 -7.36 15.58 2.80
N ALA A 332 -6.65 14.70 3.50
CA ALA A 332 -5.77 15.10 4.59
C ALA A 332 -4.55 15.95 4.14
N LEU A 333 -4.23 15.95 2.84
CA LEU A 333 -3.16 16.78 2.25
C LEU A 333 -3.63 18.20 1.96
N LEU A 334 -4.95 18.40 1.84
CA LEU A 334 -5.58 19.69 1.57
C LEU A 334 -5.92 20.47 2.85
N ALA A 335 -5.69 19.86 4.02
CA ALA A 335 -5.93 20.51 5.29
C ALA A 335 -5.16 21.86 5.39
N PRO A 336 -5.77 22.95 5.88
CA PRO A 336 -5.12 24.27 5.91
C PRO A 336 -3.78 24.30 6.65
N ASN A 337 -3.64 23.53 7.74
CA ASN A 337 -2.38 23.43 8.49
C ASN A 337 -1.28 22.74 7.68
N SER A 338 -1.63 21.90 6.69
CA SER A 338 -0.69 21.22 5.80
C SER A 338 -0.22 22.09 4.62
N ALA A 339 -0.68 23.34 4.49
CA ALA A 339 -0.36 24.22 3.35
C ALA A 339 1.15 24.43 3.09
N PRO A 340 2.04 24.60 4.11
CA PRO A 340 3.47 24.70 3.87
C PRO A 340 4.05 23.45 3.21
N LEU A 341 3.58 22.27 3.62
CA LEU A 341 3.97 21.01 2.99
C LEU A 341 3.34 20.87 1.61
N TYR A 342 2.07 21.22 1.42
CA TYR A 342 1.37 21.14 0.14
C TYR A 342 2.17 21.79 -0.99
N ASN A 343 2.72 22.99 -0.76
CA ASN A 343 3.45 23.78 -1.75
C ASN A 343 4.83 23.23 -2.15
N LEU A 344 5.36 22.24 -1.43
CA LEU A 344 6.67 21.63 -1.73
C LEU A 344 6.47 20.37 -2.59
N PRO A 345 7.36 20.05 -3.55
CA PRO A 345 7.23 18.82 -4.32
C PRO A 345 7.61 17.59 -3.49
N LEU A 346 7.28 16.39 -3.98
CA LEU A 346 7.88 15.17 -3.43
C LEU A 346 9.41 15.20 -3.56
N PRO A 347 10.16 14.61 -2.60
CA PRO A 347 11.63 14.62 -2.63
C PRO A 347 12.24 14.07 -3.93
N VAL A 348 11.57 13.13 -4.61
CA VAL A 348 12.00 12.58 -5.90
C VAL A 348 12.19 13.64 -6.99
N TYR A 349 11.60 14.83 -6.84
CA TYR A 349 11.74 15.97 -7.75
C TYR A 349 12.66 17.07 -7.20
N ALA A 350 13.44 16.81 -6.15
CA ALA A 350 14.40 17.77 -5.63
C ALA A 350 15.30 18.29 -6.76
N ASP A 351 15.71 19.56 -6.67
CA ASP A 351 16.60 20.20 -7.65
C ASP A 351 18.07 19.76 -7.44
N THR A 352 18.30 18.45 -7.54
CA THR A 352 19.63 17.81 -7.41
C THR A 352 19.80 16.74 -8.48
N SER A 353 21.04 16.52 -8.94
CA SER A 353 21.34 15.53 -9.98
C SER A 353 21.09 14.07 -9.55
N SER A 354 20.95 13.80 -8.25
CA SER A 354 20.66 12.48 -7.71
C SER A 354 19.18 12.16 -7.64
N ALA A 355 18.30 13.16 -7.82
CA ALA A 355 16.87 12.97 -7.82
C ALA A 355 16.43 12.24 -9.11
N PRO A 356 15.69 11.12 -9.00
CA PRO A 356 15.26 10.35 -10.17
C PRO A 356 14.11 11.01 -10.95
N GLY A 357 13.46 12.03 -10.38
CA GLY A 357 12.23 12.59 -10.92
C GLY A 357 11.13 11.54 -10.97
N GLY A 358 10.27 11.62 -11.99
CA GLY A 358 9.16 10.70 -12.16
C GLY A 358 9.54 9.23 -12.37
N THR A 359 10.81 8.90 -12.68
CA THR A 359 11.22 7.49 -12.77
C THR A 359 11.20 6.78 -11.42
N GLY A 360 11.35 7.52 -10.32
CA GLY A 360 11.30 6.99 -8.95
C GLY A 360 9.90 6.97 -8.34
N LEU A 361 8.87 7.40 -9.09
CA LEU A 361 7.51 7.57 -8.60
C LEU A 361 6.51 6.77 -9.44
N LEU A 362 5.78 5.88 -8.78
CA LEU A 362 4.63 5.18 -9.34
C LEU A 362 3.36 5.61 -8.61
N ALA A 363 2.39 6.10 -9.35
CA ALA A 363 1.03 6.31 -8.87
C ALA A 363 0.07 5.48 -9.72
N VAL A 364 -0.86 4.78 -9.08
CA VAL A 364 -1.86 3.97 -9.77
C VAL A 364 -3.23 4.22 -9.18
N GLU A 365 -4.19 4.54 -10.03
CA GLU A 365 -5.59 4.77 -9.67
C GLU A 365 -6.47 3.58 -10.03
N SER A 366 -7.54 3.41 -9.27
CA SER A 366 -8.72 2.70 -9.73
C SER A 366 -9.49 3.55 -10.74
N GLU A 367 -10.39 2.94 -11.50
CA GLU A 367 -11.23 3.69 -12.41
C GLU A 367 -12.17 4.65 -11.64
N SER A 368 -12.65 4.26 -10.46
CA SER A 368 -13.46 5.12 -9.59
C SER A 368 -12.71 6.40 -9.22
N PHE A 369 -11.43 6.30 -8.83
CA PHE A 369 -10.62 7.46 -8.49
C PHE A 369 -10.15 8.25 -9.71
N PHE A 370 -9.89 7.60 -10.84
CA PHE A 370 -9.59 8.26 -12.10
C PHE A 370 -10.77 9.13 -12.59
N LYS A 371 -12.00 8.65 -12.42
CA LYS A 371 -13.23 9.38 -12.79
C LYS A 371 -13.55 10.55 -11.86
N TRP A 372 -12.90 10.66 -10.70
CA TRP A 372 -13.03 11.81 -9.80
C TRP A 372 -12.11 12.94 -10.27
N THR A 373 -12.61 13.71 -11.24
CA THR A 373 -11.83 14.69 -12.01
C THR A 373 -11.14 15.74 -11.15
N GLU A 374 -11.85 16.33 -10.19
CA GLU A 374 -11.32 17.39 -9.31
C GLU A 374 -10.17 16.87 -8.44
N HIS A 375 -10.28 15.62 -7.99
CA HIS A 375 -9.24 14.96 -7.20
C HIS A 375 -8.05 14.55 -8.07
N LEU A 376 -8.30 14.15 -9.31
CA LEU A 376 -7.27 13.89 -10.29
C LEU A 376 -6.44 15.15 -10.59
N ASP A 377 -7.09 16.31 -10.68
CA ASP A 377 -6.42 17.61 -10.84
C ASP A 377 -5.55 17.97 -9.63
N VAL A 378 -6.05 17.73 -8.40
CA VAL A 378 -5.24 17.86 -7.18
C VAL A 378 -4.02 16.93 -7.24
N LYS A 379 -4.21 15.66 -7.62
CA LYS A 379 -3.11 14.70 -7.71
C LYS A 379 -2.08 15.07 -8.75
N ALA A 380 -2.49 15.52 -9.93
CA ALA A 380 -1.57 15.93 -10.98
C ALA A 380 -0.59 16.99 -10.46
N ARG A 381 -1.10 17.97 -9.71
CA ARG A 381 -0.25 18.98 -9.03
C ARG A 381 0.65 18.36 -7.97
N LEU A 382 0.09 17.57 -7.05
CA LEU A 382 0.84 16.93 -5.96
C LEU A 382 1.94 15.97 -6.43
N LEU A 383 1.79 15.38 -7.62
CA LEU A 383 2.75 14.46 -8.24
C LEU A 383 3.70 15.16 -9.24
N SER A 384 3.73 16.49 -9.24
CA SER A 384 4.61 17.32 -10.08
C SER A 384 5.69 18.04 -9.26
N PRO A 385 6.73 18.61 -9.90
CA PRO A 385 7.75 19.40 -9.22
C PRO A 385 7.29 20.75 -8.66
N ASP A 386 6.10 21.23 -9.03
CA ASP A 386 5.51 22.44 -8.47
C ASP A 386 4.00 22.24 -8.20
N PRO A 387 3.63 21.73 -7.01
CA PRO A 387 2.24 21.56 -6.63
C PRO A 387 1.44 22.85 -6.47
N SER A 388 2.12 24.01 -6.46
CA SER A 388 1.48 25.32 -6.34
C SER A 388 0.93 25.84 -7.68
N THR A 389 1.32 25.22 -8.80
CA THR A 389 0.81 25.58 -10.12
C THR A 389 -0.72 25.39 -10.19
N LYS A 390 -1.37 26.20 -11.02
CA LYS A 390 -2.79 25.99 -11.35
C LYS A 390 -2.97 24.82 -12.30
N VAL A 391 -2.18 24.78 -13.36
CA VAL A 391 -2.21 23.73 -14.38
C VAL A 391 -0.80 23.19 -14.55
N VAL A 392 -0.67 21.88 -14.57
CA VAL A 392 0.61 21.20 -14.80
C VAL A 392 0.95 21.31 -16.28
N GLY A 393 2.03 22.00 -16.59
CA GLY A 393 2.51 22.16 -17.96
C GLY A 393 3.87 21.49 -18.16
N PRO A 394 4.38 21.39 -19.40
CA PRO A 394 5.71 20.82 -19.64
C PRO A 394 6.84 21.58 -18.91
N GLN A 395 6.65 22.89 -18.74
CA GLN A 395 7.56 23.78 -18.00
C GLN A 395 7.58 23.48 -16.49
N THR A 396 6.52 22.89 -15.94
CA THR A 396 6.45 22.47 -14.53
C THR A 396 7.51 21.43 -14.20
N PHE A 397 8.02 20.71 -15.21
CA PHE A 397 9.05 19.69 -15.05
C PHE A 397 10.48 20.21 -15.26
N GLU A 398 10.66 21.53 -15.41
CA GLU A 398 11.97 22.17 -15.47
C GLU A 398 12.28 22.81 -14.11
N THR A 399 13.41 22.44 -13.51
CA THR A 399 13.84 22.97 -12.22
C THR A 399 14.44 24.36 -12.35
N GLN A 400 14.63 25.05 -11.22
CA GLN A 400 15.27 26.38 -11.21
C GLN A 400 16.70 26.34 -11.75
N SER A 401 17.43 25.24 -11.52
CA SER A 401 18.75 25.03 -12.10
C SER A 401 18.74 24.66 -13.59
N GLY A 402 17.57 24.51 -14.21
CA GLY A 402 17.39 24.13 -15.62
C GLY A 402 17.47 22.64 -15.88
N MET A 403 17.43 21.78 -14.84
CA MET A 403 17.30 20.34 -15.03
C MET A 403 15.87 19.98 -15.43
N LYS A 404 15.73 19.00 -16.31
CA LYS A 404 14.42 18.52 -16.73
C LYS A 404 14.12 17.18 -16.08
N HIS A 405 13.13 17.16 -15.21
CA HIS A 405 12.57 15.94 -14.65
C HIS A 405 11.65 15.26 -15.65
N VAL A 406 11.56 13.94 -15.58
CA VAL A 406 10.52 13.21 -16.30
C VAL A 406 9.22 13.21 -15.49
N GLU A 407 8.10 13.14 -16.20
CA GLU A 407 6.76 12.99 -15.63
C GLU A 407 6.61 11.67 -14.84
N PRO A 408 5.73 11.64 -13.82
CA PRO A 408 5.52 10.46 -12.98
C PRO A 408 5.02 9.26 -13.80
N ASN A 409 5.28 8.04 -13.32
CA ASN A 409 4.58 6.87 -13.82
C ASN A 409 3.17 6.87 -13.23
N PHE A 410 2.20 7.46 -13.95
CA PHE A 410 0.83 7.62 -13.47
C PHE A 410 -0.17 6.89 -14.37
N PHE A 411 -0.89 5.93 -13.80
CA PHE A 411 -1.76 5.02 -14.54
C PHE A 411 -3.06 4.75 -13.79
N TYR A 412 -4.04 4.15 -14.47
CA TYR A 412 -5.22 3.59 -13.82
C TYR A 412 -5.59 2.22 -14.38
N VAL A 413 -6.30 1.43 -13.57
CA VAL A 413 -6.86 0.15 -13.99
C VAL A 413 -8.31 0.34 -14.44
N VAL A 414 -8.61 0.02 -15.69
CA VAL A 414 -9.97 0.11 -16.27
C VAL A 414 -10.92 -0.87 -15.57
N ASN A 415 -12.19 -0.48 -15.38
CA ASN A 415 -13.24 -1.25 -14.68
C ASN A 415 -12.85 -1.70 -13.25
N SER A 416 -12.08 -0.89 -12.53
CA SER A 416 -11.69 -1.18 -11.15
C SER A 416 -12.28 -0.19 -10.16
N ALA A 417 -12.59 -0.69 -8.96
CA ALA A 417 -13.03 0.10 -7.81
C ALA A 417 -11.89 0.32 -6.81
N HIS A 418 -12.07 1.24 -5.86
CA HIS A 418 -11.04 1.58 -4.87
C HIS A 418 -10.52 0.37 -4.10
N LEU A 419 -11.44 -0.50 -3.65
CA LEU A 419 -11.10 -1.71 -2.90
C LEU A 419 -10.33 -2.77 -3.72
N SER A 420 -10.27 -2.63 -5.06
CA SER A 420 -9.51 -3.54 -5.94
C SER A 420 -8.01 -3.46 -5.71
N GLN A 421 -7.54 -2.40 -5.07
CA GLN A 421 -6.16 -2.20 -4.64
C GLN A 421 -5.78 -3.01 -3.38
N SER A 422 -6.69 -3.82 -2.85
CA SER A 422 -6.52 -4.55 -1.58
C SER A 422 -7.01 -5.99 -1.66
N ASP A 423 -6.77 -6.74 -0.59
CA ASP A 423 -7.25 -8.12 -0.43
C ASP A 423 -8.78 -8.24 -0.49
N PHE A 424 -9.52 -7.15 -0.24
CA PHE A 424 -10.98 -7.14 -0.28
C PHE A 424 -11.53 -7.53 -1.66
N GLY A 425 -10.88 -7.09 -2.74
CA GLY A 425 -11.28 -7.47 -4.10
C GLY A 425 -11.24 -8.99 -4.30
N ILE A 426 -10.23 -9.67 -3.75
CA ILE A 426 -10.08 -11.14 -3.82
C ILE A 426 -11.10 -11.84 -2.93
N LEU A 427 -11.32 -11.34 -1.73
CA LEU A 427 -12.14 -12.00 -0.72
C LEU A 427 -13.65 -11.83 -0.96
N PHE A 428 -14.05 -10.73 -1.59
CA PHE A 428 -15.45 -10.39 -1.79
C PHE A 428 -15.78 -10.04 -3.25
N PRO A 429 -15.41 -10.86 -4.25
CA PRO A 429 -15.51 -10.49 -5.66
C PRO A 429 -16.95 -10.24 -6.12
N PHE A 430 -17.93 -10.94 -5.53
CA PHE A 430 -19.35 -10.67 -5.79
C PHE A 430 -19.82 -9.34 -5.17
N LEU A 431 -19.28 -8.97 -4.00
CA LEU A 431 -19.59 -7.68 -3.37
C LEU A 431 -18.99 -6.56 -4.20
N THR A 432 -17.70 -6.67 -4.56
CA THR A 432 -16.99 -5.69 -5.38
C THR A 432 -17.68 -5.51 -6.73
N LYS A 433 -18.08 -6.60 -7.39
CA LYS A 433 -18.81 -6.54 -8.65
C LYS A 433 -20.23 -5.97 -8.50
N LYS A 434 -21.01 -6.41 -7.51
CA LYS A 434 -22.43 -6.02 -7.41
C LYS A 434 -22.63 -4.61 -6.87
N ILE A 435 -21.74 -4.15 -5.99
CA ILE A 435 -21.85 -2.85 -5.32
C ILE A 435 -21.04 -1.77 -6.06
N PHE A 436 -19.87 -2.14 -6.59
CA PHE A 436 -18.92 -1.18 -7.17
C PHE A 436 -18.66 -1.40 -8.66
N ASP A 437 -19.40 -2.30 -9.31
CA ASP A 437 -19.27 -2.67 -10.75
C ASP A 437 -17.84 -3.06 -11.19
N ALA A 438 -16.98 -3.45 -10.24
CA ALA A 438 -15.61 -3.82 -10.54
C ALA A 438 -15.53 -5.18 -11.25
N GLU A 439 -14.75 -5.25 -12.32
CA GLU A 439 -14.54 -6.47 -13.08
C GLU A 439 -13.16 -7.08 -12.79
N GLN A 440 -13.15 -8.38 -12.45
CA GLN A 440 -11.92 -9.16 -12.23
C GLN A 440 -10.93 -8.48 -11.26
N PRO A 441 -11.27 -8.35 -9.96
CA PRO A 441 -10.45 -7.62 -8.99
C PRO A 441 -8.99 -8.10 -8.89
N GLU A 442 -8.72 -9.37 -9.19
CA GLU A 442 -7.35 -9.91 -9.28
C GLU A 442 -6.51 -9.21 -10.37
N ARG A 443 -7.12 -8.74 -11.46
CA ARG A 443 -6.44 -8.05 -12.57
C ARG A 443 -5.74 -6.78 -12.09
N ALA A 444 -6.42 -5.96 -11.30
CA ALA A 444 -5.84 -4.74 -10.76
C ALA A 444 -4.56 -5.04 -9.97
N LEU A 445 -4.61 -6.06 -9.11
CA LEU A 445 -3.47 -6.49 -8.31
C LEU A 445 -2.30 -7.02 -9.16
N ARG A 446 -2.57 -7.75 -10.26
CA ARG A 446 -1.53 -8.20 -11.19
C ARG A 446 -0.89 -7.05 -11.97
N LEU A 447 -1.70 -6.12 -12.49
CA LEU A 447 -1.20 -4.95 -13.22
C LEU A 447 -0.35 -4.06 -12.31
N ASN A 448 -0.80 -3.86 -11.06
CA ASN A 448 0.00 -3.21 -10.02
C ASN A 448 1.33 -3.92 -9.82
N LEU A 449 1.34 -5.25 -9.64
CA LEU A 449 2.57 -6.01 -9.43
C LEU A 449 3.55 -5.82 -10.61
N ARG A 450 3.06 -5.88 -11.85
CA ARG A 450 3.88 -5.64 -13.04
C ARG A 450 4.52 -4.25 -13.01
N ALA A 451 3.72 -3.21 -12.73
CA ALA A 451 4.19 -1.82 -12.66
C ALA A 451 5.19 -1.62 -11.51
N GLN A 452 4.93 -2.21 -10.34
CA GLN A 452 5.81 -2.15 -9.18
C GLN A 452 7.14 -2.83 -9.46
N LEU A 453 7.15 -4.04 -10.01
CA LEU A 453 8.39 -4.73 -10.39
C LEU A 453 9.18 -3.94 -11.43
N GLN A 454 8.50 -3.37 -12.42
CA GLN A 454 9.17 -2.55 -13.44
C GLN A 454 9.75 -1.25 -12.85
N LEU A 455 9.06 -0.60 -11.92
CA LEU A 455 9.57 0.57 -11.18
C LEU A 455 10.86 0.21 -10.44
N LEU A 456 10.88 -0.92 -9.73
CA LEU A 456 12.04 -1.37 -8.98
C LEU A 456 13.25 -1.60 -9.90
N ARG A 457 13.04 -2.31 -11.03
CA ARG A 457 14.10 -2.53 -12.03
C ARG A 457 14.62 -1.22 -12.63
N ALA A 458 13.73 -0.29 -12.96
CA ALA A 458 14.10 1.01 -13.53
C ALA A 458 14.95 1.86 -12.57
N ASN A 459 14.86 1.61 -11.26
CA ASN A 459 15.65 2.28 -10.22
C ASN A 459 16.81 1.41 -9.69
N GLY A 460 17.18 0.35 -10.41
CA GLY A 460 18.32 -0.51 -10.06
C GLY A 460 18.11 -1.37 -8.82
N ILE A 461 16.87 -1.58 -8.40
CA ILE A 461 16.53 -2.42 -7.26
C ILE A 461 16.36 -3.86 -7.75
N PRO A 462 17.14 -4.83 -7.22
CA PRO A 462 17.12 -6.20 -7.71
C PRO A 462 15.82 -6.91 -7.31
N VAL A 463 15.07 -7.37 -8.31
CA VAL A 463 13.87 -8.19 -8.13
C VAL A 463 13.84 -9.30 -9.16
N ALA A 464 13.19 -10.41 -8.82
CA ALA A 464 13.00 -11.52 -9.73
C ALA A 464 12.20 -11.11 -10.97
N ARG A 465 12.31 -11.92 -12.03
CA ARG A 465 11.54 -11.74 -13.27
C ARG A 465 10.03 -11.79 -13.02
N THR A 466 9.28 -11.01 -13.79
CA THR A 466 7.82 -11.08 -13.87
C THR A 466 7.42 -12.45 -14.40
N TYR A 467 6.37 -13.05 -13.86
CA TYR A 467 5.87 -14.32 -14.38
C TYR A 467 5.16 -14.12 -15.72
N THR A 468 5.45 -14.98 -16.70
CA THR A 468 4.84 -14.89 -18.05
C THR A 468 3.31 -14.93 -18.01
N GLY A 469 2.71 -15.62 -17.05
CA GLY A 469 1.25 -15.67 -16.89
C GLY A 469 0.62 -14.38 -16.36
N ASP A 470 1.41 -13.45 -15.81
CA ASP A 470 0.93 -12.11 -15.42
C ASP A 470 0.92 -11.15 -16.61
N LEU A 471 1.69 -11.46 -17.66
CA LEU A 471 1.70 -10.69 -18.90
C LEU A 471 0.43 -10.92 -19.73
N ILE A 472 -0.53 -11.75 -19.32
CA ILE A 472 -1.71 -12.09 -20.15
C ILE A 472 -2.63 -10.90 -20.46
N ASP A 473 -2.50 -9.80 -19.71
CA ASP A 473 -3.17 -8.54 -19.99
C ASP A 473 -2.36 -7.66 -20.98
N GLY A 474 -1.33 -8.19 -21.66
CA GLY A 474 -0.55 -7.45 -22.64
C GLY A 474 0.31 -8.31 -23.57
N SER A 475 0.63 -7.77 -24.74
CA SER A 475 1.25 -8.44 -25.91
C SER A 475 0.36 -9.47 -26.61
N HIS A 476 0.15 -9.27 -27.92
CA HIS A 476 -0.39 -10.25 -28.86
C HIS A 476 0.52 -11.49 -28.98
N MET A 477 0.69 -12.25 -27.91
CA MET A 477 1.10 -13.65 -28.01
C MET A 477 -0.16 -14.41 -28.40
N ASP A 478 -0.31 -14.65 -29.72
CA ASP A 478 -1.34 -15.53 -30.26
C ASP A 478 -1.48 -16.76 -29.35
N LYS A 479 -2.71 -16.98 -28.86
CA LYS A 479 -3.10 -18.09 -27.96
C LYS A 479 -2.79 -19.50 -28.54
N PHE A 480 -2.12 -19.58 -29.69
CA PHE A 480 -1.69 -20.79 -30.36
C PHE A 480 -0.16 -21.03 -30.33
N ASP A 481 0.68 -20.08 -29.94
CA ASP A 481 2.16 -20.22 -30.00
C ASP A 481 2.79 -20.78 -28.70
N VAL A 482 1.98 -21.14 -27.69
CA VAL A 482 2.43 -21.80 -26.43
C VAL A 482 3.00 -23.21 -26.67
N LYS A 483 2.92 -23.74 -27.90
CA LYS A 483 3.53 -25.01 -28.28
C LYS A 483 4.63 -24.81 -29.32
N LYS A 484 5.87 -24.92 -28.83
CA LYS A 484 7.16 -24.99 -29.55
C LYS A 484 7.75 -23.65 -30.01
N LYS A 485 8.59 -23.04 -29.16
CA LYS A 485 9.85 -22.46 -29.64
C LYS A 485 10.99 -22.82 -28.70
N THR A 486 11.95 -23.54 -29.28
CA THR A 486 13.33 -23.70 -28.81
C THR A 486 13.96 -22.33 -28.58
N ASP A 487 14.81 -22.25 -27.55
CA ASP A 487 15.52 -21.06 -27.10
C ASP A 487 16.14 -20.24 -28.25
N PRO A 488 15.91 -18.92 -28.33
CA PRO A 488 16.75 -18.06 -29.14
C PRO A 488 18.04 -17.76 -28.37
N VAL A 489 19.15 -18.22 -28.92
CA VAL A 489 20.51 -17.82 -28.53
C VAL A 489 20.73 -16.36 -28.93
N GLY A 490 20.58 -15.44 -27.98
CA GLY A 490 20.92 -14.00 -28.06
C GLY A 490 20.91 -13.41 -26.63
N PRO A 491 21.67 -12.34 -26.31
CA PRO A 491 21.99 -12.05 -24.91
C PRO A 491 20.79 -11.67 -24.04
N HIS A 492 19.70 -11.11 -24.58
CA HIS A 492 18.48 -10.83 -23.82
C HIS A 492 17.26 -10.82 -24.77
N PRO A 493 16.32 -11.79 -24.69
CA PRO A 493 15.03 -11.65 -25.34
C PRO A 493 14.24 -10.50 -24.67
N THR A 494 13.64 -9.61 -25.47
CA THR A 494 12.66 -8.62 -25.00
C THR A 494 11.32 -9.31 -24.73
N ASP A 495 11.33 -10.28 -23.84
CA ASP A 495 10.19 -11.14 -23.49
C ASP A 495 9.22 -10.51 -22.49
N GLY A 496 9.52 -9.29 -22.01
CA GLY A 496 8.73 -8.55 -21.04
C GLY A 496 8.83 -9.09 -19.60
N ILE A 497 9.57 -10.18 -19.35
CA ILE A 497 9.66 -10.78 -18.01
C ILE A 497 10.80 -10.18 -17.19
N VAL A 498 11.91 -9.80 -17.83
CA VAL A 498 13.05 -9.14 -17.16
C VAL A 498 13.06 -7.62 -17.35
N ASP A 499 12.24 -7.12 -18.27
CA ASP A 499 12.10 -5.69 -18.58
C ASP A 499 10.73 -5.46 -19.26
N ASP A 500 9.70 -5.20 -18.45
CA ASP A 500 8.32 -5.02 -18.88
C ASP A 500 8.07 -3.57 -19.32
N LYS A 501 8.74 -3.11 -20.38
CA LYS A 501 8.58 -1.73 -20.87
C LYS A 501 7.13 -1.40 -21.27
N ALA A 502 6.35 -2.42 -21.64
CA ALA A 502 4.96 -2.25 -22.05
C ALA A 502 4.07 -1.70 -20.92
N ILE A 503 4.35 -2.05 -19.65
CA ILE A 503 3.56 -1.56 -18.51
C ILE A 503 3.73 -0.05 -18.27
N PHE A 504 4.81 0.56 -18.80
CA PHE A 504 5.06 1.99 -18.75
C PHE A 504 4.90 2.68 -20.11
N ASP A 505 4.24 2.04 -21.07
CA ASP A 505 3.94 2.67 -22.35
C ASP A 505 3.01 3.89 -22.16
N ARG A 506 3.41 5.02 -22.75
CA ARG A 506 2.69 6.31 -22.71
C ARG A 506 2.22 6.73 -24.10
N SER A 507 2.23 5.83 -25.08
CA SER A 507 1.92 6.16 -26.47
C SER A 507 0.43 6.36 -26.73
N GLY A 508 -0.43 5.98 -25.78
CA GLY A 508 -1.88 5.96 -25.95
C GLY A 508 -2.39 4.81 -26.83
N SER A 509 -1.51 3.89 -27.24
CA SER A 509 -1.88 2.74 -28.08
C SER A 509 -2.50 1.56 -27.30
N ASN A 510 -2.68 1.70 -25.99
CA ASN A 510 -3.24 0.67 -25.09
C ASN A 510 -2.56 -0.69 -25.24
N VAL A 511 -1.22 -0.70 -25.20
CA VAL A 511 -0.39 -1.92 -25.35
C VAL A 511 -0.69 -2.99 -24.30
N VAL A 512 -1.13 -2.56 -23.12
CA VAL A 512 -1.58 -3.42 -22.01
C VAL A 512 -3.09 -3.19 -21.83
N ASP A 513 -3.85 -4.26 -21.97
CA ASP A 513 -5.30 -4.29 -21.79
C ASP A 513 -5.69 -3.83 -20.38
N ASN A 514 -6.67 -2.93 -20.30
CA ASN A 514 -7.21 -2.40 -19.04
C ASN A 514 -6.21 -1.60 -18.18
N TRP A 515 -5.13 -1.12 -18.78
CA TRP A 515 -4.13 -0.28 -18.14
C TRP A 515 -4.03 1.05 -18.90
N GLY A 516 -4.57 2.11 -18.31
CA GLY A 516 -4.61 3.43 -18.94
C GLY A 516 -3.52 4.34 -18.38
N TRP A 517 -2.77 5.00 -19.25
CA TRP A 517 -1.85 6.08 -18.85
C TRP A 517 -2.65 7.34 -18.52
N ILE A 518 -2.25 8.03 -17.45
CA ILE A 518 -2.77 9.34 -17.08
C ILE A 518 -1.71 10.37 -17.44
N ASP A 519 -1.97 11.15 -18.48
CA ASP A 519 -1.16 12.32 -18.80
C ASP A 519 -1.46 13.44 -17.81
N VAL A 520 -0.45 13.84 -17.04
CA VAL A 520 -0.59 14.95 -16.07
C VAL A 520 -0.56 16.31 -16.75
N ILE A 521 -0.04 16.40 -17.99
CA ILE A 521 0.07 17.67 -18.70
C ILE A 521 -1.32 18.16 -19.10
N GLY A 522 -1.65 19.37 -18.68
CA GLY A 522 -2.95 20.00 -18.88
C GLY A 522 -3.97 19.74 -17.76
N LEU A 523 -3.65 18.88 -16.79
CA LEU A 523 -4.44 18.70 -15.58
C LEU A 523 -4.10 19.76 -14.51
N GLY A 524 -4.98 19.95 -13.54
CA GLY A 524 -4.82 20.88 -12.41
C GLY A 524 -5.92 21.95 -12.31
N ASP A 525 -6.66 22.16 -13.41
CA ASP A 525 -7.82 23.04 -13.48
C ASP A 525 -9.00 22.26 -14.06
N SER A 526 -9.98 21.95 -13.21
CA SER A 526 -11.21 21.22 -13.54
C SER A 526 -12.15 21.99 -14.49
N GLY A 527 -11.71 23.17 -14.93
CA GLY A 527 -12.50 24.09 -15.72
C GLY A 527 -13.47 24.84 -14.81
N GLU A 528 -13.47 26.16 -14.94
CA GLU A 528 -14.40 27.09 -14.31
C GLU A 528 -15.88 26.84 -14.71
N LYS A 529 -16.46 25.68 -14.38
CA LYS A 529 -17.91 25.45 -14.52
C LYS A 529 -18.69 26.14 -13.40
N ASP A 530 -18.04 26.46 -12.28
CA ASP A 530 -18.59 27.28 -11.20
C ASP A 530 -17.51 28.23 -10.67
N THR A 531 -17.51 29.48 -11.13
CA THR A 531 -16.48 30.52 -10.89
C THR A 531 -16.37 30.98 -9.43
N THR A 532 -17.01 30.29 -8.48
CA THR A 532 -17.13 30.72 -7.08
C THR A 532 -16.40 29.83 -6.07
N LYS A 533 -16.01 28.60 -6.44
CA LYS A 533 -15.36 27.64 -5.53
C LYS A 533 -13.91 27.34 -5.91
N SER A 534 -13.04 27.27 -4.92
CA SER A 534 -11.67 26.78 -5.03
C SER A 534 -11.61 25.29 -5.38
N VAL A 535 -10.48 24.82 -5.94
CA VAL A 535 -10.28 23.40 -6.25
C VAL A 535 -10.40 22.50 -5.01
N ALA A 536 -9.97 23.00 -3.84
CA ALA A 536 -10.16 22.28 -2.58
C ALA A 536 -11.65 22.06 -2.29
N GLU A 537 -12.46 23.13 -2.33
CA GLU A 537 -13.92 23.04 -2.13
C GLU A 537 -14.62 22.13 -3.14
N GLN A 538 -14.14 22.06 -4.39
CA GLN A 538 -14.69 21.14 -5.39
C GLN A 538 -14.34 19.67 -5.09
N VAL A 539 -13.14 19.40 -4.58
CA VAL A 539 -12.78 18.07 -4.07
C VAL A 539 -13.61 17.72 -2.83
N GLU A 540 -13.84 18.68 -1.94
CA GLU A 540 -14.72 18.49 -0.77
C GLU A 540 -16.16 18.13 -1.19
N ASP A 541 -16.70 18.76 -2.24
CA ASP A 541 -18.01 18.39 -2.79
C ASP A 541 -18.02 16.96 -3.37
N GLY A 542 -16.94 16.56 -4.05
CA GLY A 542 -16.78 15.22 -4.63
C GLY A 542 -16.59 14.10 -3.60
N GLU A 543 -16.12 14.44 -2.40
CA GLU A 543 -15.95 13.51 -1.28
C GLU A 543 -17.27 12.81 -0.92
N GLU A 544 -18.39 13.54 -0.93
CA GLU A 544 -19.73 12.98 -0.66
C GLU A 544 -20.21 12.00 -1.75
N VAL A 545 -19.66 12.11 -2.97
CA VAL A 545 -20.00 11.21 -4.09
C VAL A 545 -19.21 9.90 -3.97
N ILE A 546 -17.95 9.97 -3.55
CA ILE A 546 -17.05 8.82 -3.49
C ILE A 546 -16.93 8.18 -2.10
N LYS A 547 -17.53 8.76 -1.05
CA LYS A 547 -17.49 8.21 0.31
C LYS A 547 -17.89 6.74 0.43
N GLY A 548 -18.75 6.23 -0.46
CA GLY A 548 -19.09 4.81 -0.51
C GLY A 548 -17.93 3.91 -0.97
N GLU A 549 -17.05 4.42 -1.84
CA GLU A 549 -15.80 3.74 -2.24
C GLU A 549 -14.75 3.77 -1.12
N LEU A 550 -14.70 4.86 -0.34
CA LEU A 550 -13.77 5.05 0.78
C LEU A 550 -14.20 4.26 2.03
N GLU A 551 -15.46 4.37 2.40
CA GLU A 551 -16.12 3.69 3.51
C GLU A 551 -17.39 2.98 2.99
N PRO A 552 -17.33 1.66 2.73
CA PRO A 552 -18.47 0.93 2.15
C PRO A 552 -19.79 1.06 2.92
N SER A 553 -19.74 1.32 4.24
CA SER A 553 -20.94 1.59 5.04
C SER A 553 -21.73 2.85 4.64
N GLU A 554 -21.12 3.78 3.91
CA GLU A 554 -21.72 5.04 3.44
C GLU A 554 -22.40 4.92 2.07
N GLN A 555 -22.31 3.76 1.41
CA GLN A 555 -22.80 3.63 0.05
C GLN A 555 -24.33 3.57 -0.02
N ARG A 556 -24.92 4.52 -0.75
CA ARG A 556 -26.36 4.51 -1.06
C ARG A 556 -26.65 3.51 -2.17
N LEU A 557 -27.40 2.46 -1.88
CA LEU A 557 -27.85 1.52 -2.91
C LEU A 557 -28.84 2.20 -3.88
N PRO A 558 -28.84 1.84 -5.17
CA PRO A 558 -29.88 2.27 -6.09
C PRO A 558 -31.25 1.89 -5.51
N ALA A 559 -32.20 2.83 -5.51
CA ALA A 559 -33.57 2.53 -5.12
C ALA A 559 -34.03 1.32 -5.93
N ALA A 560 -34.51 0.28 -5.24
CA ALA A 560 -35.09 -0.87 -5.90
C ALA A 560 -36.12 -0.36 -6.91
N VAL A 561 -35.85 -0.55 -8.21
CA VAL A 561 -36.89 -0.39 -9.22
C VAL A 561 -37.96 -1.38 -8.81
N ASN A 562 -39.08 -0.86 -8.30
CA ASN A 562 -40.28 -1.64 -8.11
C ASN A 562 -40.60 -2.25 -9.47
N ALA A 563 -40.24 -3.52 -9.67
CA ALA A 563 -40.76 -4.32 -10.74
C ALA A 563 -42.24 -4.56 -10.42
N ALA A 564 -43.07 -3.59 -10.82
CA ALA A 564 -44.50 -3.77 -10.95
C ALA A 564 -44.74 -4.61 -12.21
N ALA A 565 -44.96 -5.91 -12.04
CA ALA A 565 -45.91 -6.78 -12.74
C ALA A 565 -45.61 -8.25 -12.43
#